data_AF-A0A8J8HAI5-F1
#
_entry.id   AF-A0A8J8HAI5-F1
#
_cell.length_a   1.000
_cell.length_b   1.000
_cell.length_c   1.000
_cell.angle_alpha   90.00
_cell.angle_beta   90.00
_cell.angle_gamma   90.00
#
_symmetry.space_group_name_H-M   'P 1'
#
loop_
_entity.id
_entity.type
_entity.pdbx_description
1 polymer ?
#
loop_
_entity_poly.entity_id
_entity_poly.type
_entity_poly.pdbx_seq_one_letter_code
_entity_poly.pdbx_strand_id
1 'polypeptide(L)'
;MDNEIKNYIDQQIREHRHNGLNAQNITSEDIFPQLKNKRLIKRWATITSSATPTINTDEVDFFSITAQAVDITSFTTNLKGGATENQTLWIAITGTASRAITWGASFEASTIALPTTTSGTNRLDVGFVWNSATSKWRCVATA
;
A
#
# COMPACT_ATOMS: atom_id res chain seq x y z
N MET A 1 36.54 -50.60 -11.76
CA MET A 1 35.20 -50.08 -12.05
C MET A 1 35.27 -49.50 -13.44
N ASP A 2 34.57 -50.14 -14.37
CA ASP A 2 34.65 -49.88 -15.81
C ASP A 2 34.47 -48.38 -16.10
N ASN A 3 35.29 -47.82 -17.00
CA ASN A 3 35.22 -46.41 -17.36
C ASN A 3 33.83 -46.03 -17.88
N GLU A 4 33.12 -47.00 -18.43
CA GLU A 4 31.74 -46.89 -18.89
C GLU A 4 30.75 -46.64 -17.72
N ILE A 5 30.93 -47.32 -16.59
CA ILE A 5 30.09 -47.15 -15.39
C ILE A 5 30.32 -45.77 -14.75
N LYS A 6 31.57 -45.28 -14.73
CA LYS A 6 31.89 -43.93 -14.24
C LYS A 6 31.23 -42.85 -15.11
N ASN A 7 31.34 -42.98 -16.43
CA ASN A 7 30.76 -42.03 -17.37
C ASN A 7 29.23 -42.00 -17.27
N TYR A 8 28.60 -43.17 -17.07
CA TYR A 8 27.16 -43.28 -16.86
C TYR A 8 26.71 -42.58 -15.57
N ILE A 9 27.41 -42.81 -14.46
CA ILE A 9 27.09 -42.16 -13.17
C ILE A 9 27.26 -40.64 -13.26
N ASP A 10 28.33 -40.17 -13.90
CA ASP A 10 28.56 -38.73 -14.08
C ASP A 10 27.52 -38.07 -15.01
N GLN A 11 27.02 -38.82 -16.00
CA GLN A 11 25.90 -38.38 -16.83
C GLN A 11 24.61 -38.30 -16.02
N GLN A 12 24.29 -39.33 -15.24
CA GLN A 12 23.08 -39.37 -14.41
C GLN A 12 23.08 -38.27 -13.34
N ILE A 13 24.22 -37.97 -12.73
CA ILE A 13 24.36 -36.87 -11.76
C ILE A 13 24.19 -35.49 -12.43
N ARG A 14 24.66 -35.32 -13.67
CA ARG A 14 24.46 -34.09 -14.46
C ARG A 14 22.99 -33.89 -14.81
N GLU A 15 22.30 -34.96 -15.18
CA GLU A 15 20.86 -34.94 -15.52
C GLU A 15 20.00 -34.71 -14.27
N HIS A 16 20.34 -35.32 -13.12
CA HIS A 16 19.63 -35.09 -11.85
C HIS A 16 19.88 -33.70 -11.24
N ARG A 17 21.03 -33.06 -11.51
CA ARG A 17 21.30 -31.67 -11.07
C ARG A 17 20.46 -30.62 -11.81
N HIS A 18 19.88 -30.97 -12.97
CA HIS A 18 19.02 -30.06 -13.72
C HIS A 18 17.52 -30.44 -13.72
N ASN A 19 17.15 -31.66 -13.30
CA ASN A 19 15.74 -32.08 -13.22
C ASN A 19 15.11 -31.97 -11.82
N GLY A 20 15.74 -31.26 -10.88
CA GLY A 20 15.27 -31.12 -9.50
C GLY A 20 14.33 -29.94 -9.23
N LEU A 21 14.32 -28.90 -10.07
CA LEU A 21 13.42 -27.75 -9.96
C LEU A 21 13.28 -27.14 -11.35
N ASN A 22 12.07 -27.11 -11.92
CA ASN A 22 11.73 -26.22 -13.03
C ASN A 22 11.59 -24.77 -12.50
N ALA A 23 12.60 -24.31 -11.74
CA ALA A 23 12.75 -22.91 -11.45
C ALA A 23 13.30 -22.30 -12.73
N GLN A 24 12.39 -21.74 -13.54
CA GLN A 24 12.76 -20.79 -14.57
C GLN A 24 13.84 -19.89 -13.97
N ASN A 25 14.99 -19.76 -14.63
CA ASN A 25 15.96 -18.73 -14.25
C ASN A 25 15.26 -17.40 -14.55
N ILE A 26 14.43 -16.91 -13.64
CA ILE A 26 13.63 -15.70 -13.83
C ILE A 26 14.64 -14.55 -13.84
N THR A 27 15.05 -14.16 -15.03
CA THR A 27 15.86 -12.98 -15.24
C THR A 27 14.94 -11.76 -15.10
N SER A 28 15.50 -10.58 -14.83
CA SER A 28 14.68 -9.35 -14.83
C SER A 28 13.88 -9.19 -16.13
N GLU A 29 14.45 -9.66 -17.25
CA GLU A 29 13.85 -9.70 -18.58
C GLU A 29 12.62 -10.61 -18.68
N ASP A 30 12.53 -11.67 -17.87
CA ASP A 30 11.36 -12.56 -17.80
C ASP A 30 10.21 -11.97 -16.97
N ILE A 31 10.52 -11.04 -16.05
CA ILE A 31 9.53 -10.40 -15.16
C ILE A 31 8.92 -9.15 -15.82
N PHE A 32 9.70 -8.37 -16.58
CA PHE A 32 9.20 -7.16 -17.24
C PHE A 32 7.95 -7.40 -18.13
N PRO A 33 7.86 -8.45 -18.95
CA PRO A 33 6.66 -8.78 -19.73
C PRO A 33 5.45 -9.12 -18.86
N GLN A 34 5.67 -9.73 -17.70
CA GLN A 34 4.61 -10.14 -16.78
C GLN A 34 3.97 -8.95 -16.06
N LEU A 35 4.71 -7.83 -15.93
CA LEU A 35 4.24 -6.58 -15.32
C LEU A 35 3.68 -5.57 -16.33
N LYS A 36 3.87 -5.78 -17.64
CA LYS A 36 3.29 -4.91 -18.68
C LYS A 36 1.77 -5.06 -18.75
N ASN A 37 1.06 -3.93 -18.84
CA ASN A 37 -0.40 -3.85 -19.04
C ASN A 37 -1.24 -4.64 -18.01
N LYS A 38 -0.70 -4.91 -16.82
CA LYS A 38 -1.46 -5.50 -15.72
C LYS A 38 -2.17 -4.42 -14.92
N ARG A 39 -3.38 -4.74 -14.46
CA ARG A 39 -4.09 -3.91 -13.48
C ARG A 39 -3.34 -3.95 -12.16
N LEU A 40 -3.01 -2.78 -11.62
CA LEU A 40 -2.49 -2.65 -10.26
C LEU A 40 -3.60 -2.96 -9.25
N ILE A 41 -3.39 -3.94 -8.38
CA ILE A 41 -4.27 -4.19 -7.22
C ILE A 41 -3.79 -3.29 -6.09
N LYS A 42 -4.67 -2.41 -5.62
CA LYS A 42 -4.37 -1.52 -4.50
C LYS A 42 -4.30 -2.29 -3.19
N ARG A 43 -3.31 -1.98 -2.37
CA ARG A 43 -3.25 -2.50 -0.99
C ARG A 43 -4.24 -1.71 -0.15
N TRP A 44 -5.02 -2.39 0.67
CA TRP A 44 -6.09 -1.73 1.41
C TRP A 44 -6.25 -2.27 2.83
N ALA A 45 -6.74 -1.40 3.71
CA ALA A 45 -7.20 -1.78 5.04
C ALA A 45 -8.48 -1.03 5.39
N THR A 46 -9.26 -1.59 6.32
CA THR A 46 -10.50 -0.99 6.79
C THR A 46 -10.65 -1.16 8.29
N ILE A 47 -11.23 -0.16 8.93
CA ILE A 47 -11.63 -0.21 10.34
C ILE A 47 -13.06 0.32 10.49
N THR A 48 -13.68 0.06 11.63
CA THR A 48 -15.03 0.58 11.92
C THR A 48 -14.97 2.03 12.39
N SER A 49 -14.15 2.34 13.40
CA SER A 49 -14.10 3.66 14.03
C SER A 49 -12.79 3.81 14.82
N SER A 50 -12.19 5.01 14.84
CA SER A 50 -11.08 5.35 15.73
C SER A 50 -10.90 6.86 15.85
N ALA A 51 -10.60 7.37 17.05
CA ALA A 51 -10.19 8.77 17.21
C ALA A 51 -8.77 9.04 16.69
N THR A 52 -7.93 8.01 16.67
CA THR A 52 -6.54 8.05 16.19
C THR A 52 -6.26 6.82 15.31
N PRO A 53 -6.74 6.81 14.06
CA PRO A 53 -6.60 5.65 13.16
C PRO A 53 -5.15 5.20 13.01
N THR A 54 -4.92 3.89 13.03
CA THR A 54 -3.61 3.29 12.75
C THR A 54 -3.52 2.98 11.27
N ILE A 55 -2.55 3.60 10.59
CA ILE A 55 -2.33 3.42 9.15
C ILE A 55 -0.85 3.11 8.95
N ASN A 56 -0.53 1.98 8.33
CA ASN A 56 0.82 1.70 7.84
C ASN A 56 0.88 1.99 6.33
N THR A 57 1.55 3.07 5.96
CA THR A 57 1.66 3.53 4.56
C THR A 57 2.54 2.63 3.69
N ASP A 58 3.34 1.74 4.30
CA ASP A 58 4.07 0.68 3.59
C ASP A 58 3.16 -0.51 3.23
N GLU A 59 1.94 -0.56 3.78
CA GLU A 59 1.00 -1.67 3.61
C GLU A 59 -0.30 -1.24 2.95
N VAL A 60 -0.56 0.07 2.77
CA VAL A 60 -1.83 0.56 2.22
C VAL A 60 -1.65 1.66 1.19
N ASP A 61 -2.49 1.60 0.15
CA ASP A 61 -2.75 2.68 -0.79
C ASP A 61 -4.16 3.27 -0.58
N PHE A 62 -5.05 2.48 0.02
CA PHE A 62 -6.42 2.84 0.38
C PHE A 62 -6.73 2.45 1.84
N PHE A 63 -7.27 3.37 2.61
CA PHE A 63 -7.69 3.12 3.99
C PHE A 63 -9.13 3.61 4.18
N SER A 64 -10.02 2.76 4.69
CA SER A 64 -11.40 3.17 4.97
C SER A 64 -11.79 3.07 6.43
N ILE A 65 -12.58 4.03 6.87
CA ILE A 65 -13.35 3.98 8.12
C ILE A 65 -14.83 3.91 7.76
N THR A 66 -15.51 2.82 8.13
CA THR A 66 -16.86 2.55 7.62
C THR A 66 -18.00 3.07 8.48
N ALA A 67 -17.75 3.36 9.77
CA ALA A 67 -18.76 3.87 10.69
C ALA A 67 -18.12 4.70 11.83
N GLN A 68 -17.50 5.82 11.47
CA GLN A 68 -16.82 6.70 12.42
C GLN A 68 -17.82 7.25 13.46
N ALA A 69 -17.68 6.79 14.70
CA ALA A 69 -18.60 7.09 15.79
C ALA A 69 -18.08 8.18 16.75
N VAL A 70 -16.80 8.54 16.64
CA VAL A 70 -16.13 9.54 17.48
C VAL A 70 -15.46 10.61 16.62
N ASP A 71 -15.08 11.73 17.20
CA ASP A 71 -14.26 12.71 16.48
C ASP A 71 -12.84 12.17 16.27
N ILE A 72 -12.28 12.44 15.10
CA ILE A 72 -10.90 12.09 14.80
C ILE A 72 -10.03 13.22 15.31
N THR A 73 -9.16 12.92 16.26
CA THR A 73 -8.26 13.89 16.90
C THR A 73 -6.89 13.93 16.24
N SER A 74 -6.49 12.88 15.52
CA SER A 74 -5.23 12.85 14.76
C SER A 74 -5.15 11.64 13.82
N PHE A 75 -4.82 11.86 12.55
CA PHE A 75 -4.33 10.81 11.66
C PHE A 75 -2.81 10.61 11.76
N THR A 76 -2.10 11.46 12.51
CA THR A 76 -0.64 11.42 12.65
C THR A 76 -0.18 10.48 13.77
N THR A 77 -0.94 10.40 14.88
CA THR A 77 -0.50 9.73 16.12
C THR A 77 -0.07 8.28 15.92
N ASN A 78 -0.81 7.53 15.09
CA ASN A 78 -0.54 6.11 14.80
C ASN A 78 -0.19 5.88 13.32
N LEU A 79 0.24 6.91 12.60
CA LEU A 79 0.75 6.79 11.23
C LEU A 79 2.13 6.17 11.24
N LYS A 80 2.35 5.16 10.40
CA LYS A 80 3.63 4.46 10.25
C LYS A 80 3.95 4.29 8.76
N GLY A 81 5.18 3.87 8.50
CA GLY A 81 5.71 3.60 7.16
C GLY A 81 6.64 4.68 6.65
N GLY A 82 7.44 4.33 5.64
CA GLY A 82 8.44 5.18 5.00
C GLY A 82 7.96 5.66 3.65
N ALA A 83 7.06 6.65 3.64
CA ALA A 83 6.50 7.19 2.41
C ALA A 83 7.59 7.74 1.48
N THR A 84 7.48 7.42 0.20
CA THR A 84 8.40 7.89 -0.85
C THR A 84 7.72 8.92 -1.75
N GLU A 85 8.52 9.76 -2.43
CA GLU A 85 8.01 10.83 -3.28
C GLU A 85 6.95 10.32 -4.27
N ASN A 86 5.86 11.08 -4.44
CA ASN A 86 4.71 10.74 -5.28
C ASN A 86 3.93 9.47 -4.89
N GLN A 87 4.21 8.85 -3.74
CA GLN A 87 3.35 7.81 -3.22
C GLN A 87 1.94 8.36 -2.97
N THR A 88 0.91 7.59 -3.32
CA THR A 88 -0.49 7.98 -3.15
C THR A 88 -1.11 7.31 -1.93
N LEU A 89 -1.93 8.03 -1.18
CA LEU A 89 -2.77 7.49 -0.13
C LEU A 89 -4.20 8.01 -0.30
N TRP A 90 -5.18 7.13 -0.29
CA TRP A 90 -6.59 7.48 -0.28
C TRP A 90 -7.22 7.08 1.04
N ILE A 91 -7.75 8.06 1.78
CA ILE A 91 -8.52 7.84 3.00
C ILE A 91 -10.00 8.08 2.73
N ALA A 92 -10.84 7.08 2.98
CA ALA A 92 -12.29 7.16 2.91
C ALA A 92 -12.90 7.10 4.32
N ILE A 93 -13.87 7.96 4.62
CA ILE A 93 -14.48 8.05 5.95
C ILE A 93 -15.99 8.16 5.80
N THR A 94 -16.72 7.21 6.36
CA THR A 94 -18.17 7.28 6.55
C THR A 94 -18.45 7.44 8.04
N GLY A 95 -19.15 8.52 8.42
CA GLY A 95 -19.53 8.75 9.80
C GLY A 95 -20.85 8.06 10.17
N THR A 96 -21.10 7.89 11.48
CA THR A 96 -22.46 7.61 11.97
C THR A 96 -23.29 8.90 12.10
N ALA A 97 -22.62 10.05 12.04
CA ALA A 97 -23.12 11.42 12.06
C ALA A 97 -21.99 12.32 11.50
N SER A 98 -22.18 13.64 11.48
CA SER A 98 -21.04 14.53 11.23
C SER A 98 -20.07 14.44 12.41
N ARG A 99 -18.80 14.12 12.12
CA ARG A 99 -17.70 13.98 13.08
C ARG A 99 -16.59 14.94 12.73
N ALA A 100 -16.01 15.60 13.72
CA ALA A 100 -14.86 16.47 13.51
C ALA A 100 -13.64 15.66 13.08
N ILE A 101 -12.78 16.28 12.26
CA ILE A 101 -11.54 15.69 11.76
C ILE A 101 -10.39 16.65 12.02
N THR A 102 -9.43 16.18 12.80
CA THR A 102 -8.10 16.77 12.94
C THR A 102 -7.08 15.82 12.32
N TRP A 103 -6.43 16.23 11.22
CA TRP A 103 -5.49 15.38 10.48
C TRP A 103 -4.13 15.21 11.17
N GLY A 104 -3.65 16.28 11.81
CA GLY A 104 -2.34 16.32 12.46
C GLY A 104 -1.20 16.74 11.53
N ALA A 105 0.02 16.79 12.09
CA ALA A 105 1.16 17.45 11.46
C ALA A 105 1.74 16.74 10.22
N SER A 106 1.46 15.45 10.04
CA SER A 106 1.91 14.68 8.86
C SER A 106 1.10 14.94 7.61
N PHE A 107 0.05 15.76 7.69
CA PHE A 107 -0.83 16.11 6.58
C PHE A 107 -0.76 17.61 6.33
N GLU A 108 -0.85 18.01 5.06
CA GLU A 108 -0.91 19.40 4.65
C GLU A 108 -1.99 19.63 3.60
N ALA A 109 -2.55 20.84 3.60
CA ALA A 109 -3.40 21.29 2.51
C ALA A 109 -2.55 21.63 1.27
N SER A 110 -3.15 21.48 0.09
CA SER A 110 -2.68 22.15 -1.12
C SER A 110 -3.54 23.39 -1.37
N THR A 111 -3.86 23.70 -2.63
CA THR A 111 -5.02 24.55 -2.95
C THR A 111 -6.34 23.88 -2.58
N ILE A 112 -6.33 22.56 -2.33
CA ILE A 112 -7.43 21.80 -1.76
C ILE A 112 -7.25 21.76 -0.23
N ALA A 113 -8.27 22.25 0.49
CA ALA A 113 -8.29 22.25 1.94
C ALA A 113 -8.48 20.83 2.50
N LEU A 114 -7.91 20.57 3.67
CA LEU A 114 -8.20 19.37 4.44
C LEU A 114 -9.64 19.45 4.99
N PRO A 115 -10.51 18.44 4.77
CA PRO A 115 -11.84 18.44 5.36
C PRO A 115 -11.78 18.41 6.88
N THR A 116 -12.55 19.26 7.54
CA THR A 116 -12.59 19.34 9.01
C THR A 116 -13.73 18.53 9.61
N THR A 117 -14.61 17.96 8.79
CA THR A 117 -15.74 17.13 9.22
C THR A 117 -16.00 16.00 8.23
N THR A 118 -16.53 14.87 8.70
CA THR A 118 -17.11 13.85 7.82
C THR A 118 -18.34 14.39 7.10
N SER A 119 -18.71 13.78 5.97
CA SER A 119 -19.94 14.11 5.23
C SER A 119 -21.20 13.46 5.84
N GLY A 120 -21.33 13.53 7.17
CA GLY A 120 -22.41 12.84 7.89
C GLY A 120 -22.29 11.32 7.72
N THR A 121 -23.36 10.71 7.20
CA THR A 121 -23.42 9.27 6.88
C THR A 121 -23.04 8.95 5.44
N ASN A 122 -22.73 9.96 4.62
CA ASN A 122 -22.16 9.74 3.30
C ASN A 122 -20.66 9.48 3.43
N ARG A 123 -20.13 8.74 2.46
CA ARG A 123 -18.69 8.52 2.33
C ARG A 123 -18.02 9.83 1.91
N LEU A 124 -17.03 10.26 2.67
CA LEU A 124 -16.06 11.30 2.32
C LEU A 124 -14.80 10.63 1.77
N ASP A 125 -14.32 11.07 0.61
CA ASP A 125 -13.10 10.57 -0.01
C ASP A 125 -12.03 11.66 -0.05
N VAL A 126 -10.84 11.36 0.48
CA VAL A 126 -9.70 12.28 0.52
C VAL A 126 -8.47 11.64 -0.09
N GLY A 127 -7.96 12.25 -1.16
CA GLY A 127 -6.76 11.82 -1.87
C GLY A 127 -5.53 12.61 -1.42
N PHE A 128 -4.44 11.89 -1.17
CA PHE A 128 -3.15 12.44 -0.77
C PHE A 128 -2.02 11.96 -1.66
N VAL A 129 -1.02 12.81 -1.83
CA VAL A 129 0.28 12.48 -2.44
C VAL A 129 1.39 12.87 -1.47
N TRP A 130 2.36 12.00 -1.26
CA TRP A 130 3.51 12.30 -0.41
C TRP A 130 4.41 13.35 -1.07
N ASN A 131 4.70 14.42 -0.31
CA ASN A 131 5.61 15.49 -0.68
C ASN A 131 6.86 15.41 0.21
N SER A 132 7.97 14.93 -0.35
CA SER A 132 9.23 14.79 0.38
C SER A 132 9.85 16.12 0.80
N ALA A 133 9.56 17.22 0.09
CA ALA A 133 10.09 18.54 0.43
C ALA A 133 9.57 19.05 1.78
N THR A 134 8.32 18.72 2.14
CA THR A 134 7.73 19.05 3.44
C THR A 134 7.59 17.84 4.37
N SER A 135 7.89 16.63 3.86
CA SER A 135 7.68 15.36 4.55
C SER A 135 6.25 15.19 5.06
N LYS A 136 5.27 15.48 4.19
CA LYS A 136 3.84 15.42 4.51
C LYS A 136 3.02 14.82 3.38
N TRP A 137 1.89 14.24 3.76
CA TRP A 137 0.80 13.86 2.86
C TRP A 137 0.03 15.11 2.44
N ARG A 138 0.26 15.54 1.20
CA ARG A 138 -0.37 16.72 0.62
C ARG A 138 -1.73 16.35 0.05
N CYS A 139 -2.78 17.03 0.51
CA CYS A 139 -4.14 16.82 0.01
C CYS A 139 -4.25 17.26 -1.45
N VAL A 140 -4.74 16.39 -2.33
CA VAL A 140 -4.89 16.68 -3.77
C VAL A 140 -6.34 16.58 -4.26
N ALA A 141 -7.23 15.95 -3.48
CA ALA A 141 -8.65 15.82 -3.81
C ALA A 141 -9.49 15.59 -2.55
N THR A 142 -10.71 16.11 -2.57
CA THR A 142 -11.77 15.87 -1.57
C THR A 142 -13.10 15.73 -2.32
N ALA A 143 -13.87 14.67 -2.06
CA ALA A 143 -15.17 14.43 -2.70
C ALA A 143 -16.20 13.86 -1.71
#